data_AF-A0A925Z3I9-F1
#
_entry.id   AF-A0A925Z3I9-F1
#
_cell.length_a   1.000
_cell.length_b   1.000
_cell.length_c   1.000
_cell.angle_alpha   90.00
_cell.angle_beta   90.00
_cell.angle_gamma   90.00
#
_symmetry.space_group_name_H-M   'P 1'
#
loop_
_entity.id
_entity.type
_entity.pdbx_description
1 polymer ?
#
loop_
_entity_poly.entity_id
_entity_poly.type
_entity_poly.pdbx_seq_one_letter_code
_entity_poly.pdbx_strand_id
1 'polypeptide(L)'
;MAAVLLFSSQVAHGHVGNSAMQFALQRLGVNCAAVPSIFLSNRPDYAAVHHVQTAVETCDGVLSAIEANGWMTNLRAIITGYLPSEPHVALAARWIERLRVANPAVLYICDPVIGDEPDGVYLDEAAAQAVRDQLIPLAQITTPNRFELSWLTGMSANTSGETVNAARMLGPKTVLVTSSPAENETRLANTLVLPAEAWMATVSRRESVPHGTGDFLAAVFTARLLQGYRAEEALALATASMDALVSASAGSGELEMAASQSVWADPMPWPIHELFSTPHAPALMTA
;
A
#
# COMPACT_ATOMS: atom_id res chain seq x y z
N MET A 1 9.46 -13.23 15.90
CA MET A 1 9.49 -11.76 16.08
C MET A 1 8.88 -11.11 14.84
N ALA A 2 8.13 -10.03 15.00
CA ALA A 2 7.47 -9.36 13.88
C ALA A 2 8.52 -8.63 13.02
N ALA A 3 8.46 -8.84 11.71
CA ALA A 3 9.26 -8.12 10.73
C ALA A 3 8.51 -6.90 10.16
N VAL A 4 7.16 -6.93 10.20
CA VAL A 4 6.31 -5.84 9.74
C VAL A 4 5.27 -5.47 10.80
N LEU A 5 5.09 -4.17 11.04
CA LEU A 5 4.00 -3.62 11.83
C LEU A 5 2.93 -3.10 10.87
N LEU A 6 1.69 -3.60 11.02
CA LEU A 6 0.54 -3.17 10.24
C LEU A 6 -0.38 -2.32 11.12
N PHE A 7 -0.73 -1.12 10.67
CA PHE A 7 -1.69 -0.25 11.34
C PHE A 7 -2.76 0.21 10.35
N SER A 8 -3.89 -0.49 10.32
CA SER A 8 -4.98 -0.30 9.37
C SER A 8 -6.28 -0.89 9.94
N SER A 9 -7.37 -0.86 9.17
CA SER A 9 -8.64 -1.52 9.51
C SER A 9 -8.49 -3.05 9.59
N GLN A 10 -9.44 -3.72 10.24
CA GLN A 10 -9.56 -5.18 10.21
C GLN A 10 -11.03 -5.59 10.08
N VAL A 11 -11.30 -6.63 9.30
CA VAL A 11 -12.63 -7.22 9.13
C VAL A 11 -12.69 -8.63 9.72
N ALA A 12 -13.85 -9.05 10.22
CA ALA A 12 -14.10 -10.42 10.65
C ALA A 12 -14.37 -11.34 9.44
N HIS A 13 -15.02 -10.82 8.40
CA HIS A 13 -15.30 -11.49 7.14
C HIS A 13 -14.91 -10.60 5.95
N GLY A 14 -14.21 -11.20 4.99
CA GLY A 14 -13.67 -10.51 3.81
C GLY A 14 -12.19 -10.15 3.94
N HIS A 15 -11.66 -9.47 2.92
CA HIS A 15 -10.21 -9.24 2.79
C HIS A 15 -9.87 -7.77 2.47
N VAL A 16 -9.95 -6.90 3.47
CA VAL A 16 -9.46 -5.51 3.42
C VAL A 16 -8.58 -5.19 4.64
N GLY A 17 -7.78 -4.15 4.54
CA GLY A 17 -6.87 -3.69 5.57
C GLY A 17 -5.93 -4.80 6.05
N ASN A 18 -5.77 -4.91 7.37
CA ASN A 18 -4.96 -5.94 8.01
C ASN A 18 -5.39 -7.36 7.63
N SER A 19 -6.66 -7.59 7.29
CA SER A 19 -7.17 -8.95 6.98
C SER A 19 -6.63 -9.47 5.64
N ALA A 20 -6.40 -8.56 4.68
CA ALA A 20 -5.69 -8.88 3.45
C ALA A 20 -4.17 -8.86 3.66
N MET A 21 -3.63 -7.77 4.21
CA MET A 21 -2.18 -7.55 4.30
C MET A 21 -1.48 -8.62 5.13
N GLN A 22 -2.02 -8.98 6.30
CA GLN A 22 -1.37 -9.92 7.20
C GLN A 22 -1.23 -11.30 6.58
N PHE A 23 -2.28 -11.80 5.93
CA PHE A 23 -2.23 -13.10 5.26
C PHE A 23 -1.26 -13.09 4.07
N ALA A 24 -1.30 -12.04 3.24
CA ALA A 24 -0.38 -11.91 2.11
C ALA A 24 1.09 -11.93 2.55
N LEU A 25 1.44 -11.15 3.57
CA LEU A 25 2.79 -11.08 4.12
C LEU A 25 3.22 -12.42 4.75
N GLN A 26 2.37 -13.03 5.58
CA GLN A 26 2.68 -14.30 6.23
C GLN A 26 2.87 -15.42 5.21
N ARG A 27 2.05 -15.46 4.16
CA ARG A 27 2.18 -16.45 3.09
C ARG A 27 3.50 -16.31 2.32
N LEU A 28 4.05 -15.10 2.25
CA LEU A 28 5.36 -14.77 1.68
C LEU A 28 6.51 -14.86 2.69
N GLY A 29 6.27 -15.47 3.86
CA GLY A 29 7.28 -15.73 4.88
C GLY A 29 7.62 -14.55 5.77
N VAL A 30 6.78 -13.51 5.80
CA VAL A 30 6.99 -12.29 6.59
C VAL A 30 6.07 -12.28 7.81
N ASN A 31 6.64 -12.32 9.00
CA ASN A 31 5.87 -12.23 10.25
C ASN A 31 5.40 -10.80 10.51
N CYS A 32 4.16 -10.64 10.97
CA CYS A 32 3.54 -9.34 11.19
C CYS A 32 2.99 -9.20 12.61
N ALA A 33 3.02 -7.97 13.14
CA ALA A 33 2.16 -7.53 14.22
C ALA A 33 1.10 -6.60 13.62
N ALA A 34 -0.18 -6.87 13.84
CA ALA A 34 -1.28 -6.06 13.32
C ALA A 34 -1.99 -5.33 14.46
N VAL A 35 -2.17 -4.03 14.28
CA VAL A 35 -2.91 -3.14 15.19
C VAL A 35 -4.13 -2.62 14.43
N PRO A 36 -5.36 -3.05 14.80
CA PRO A 36 -6.57 -2.59 14.12
C PRO A 36 -6.95 -1.17 14.55
N SER A 37 -7.02 -0.23 13.61
CA SER A 37 -7.55 1.12 13.85
C SER A 37 -9.08 1.13 14.01
N ILE A 38 -9.73 0.19 13.33
CA ILE A 38 -11.16 -0.10 13.40
C ILE A 38 -11.35 -1.59 13.17
N PHE A 39 -12.29 -2.19 13.89
CA PHE A 39 -12.71 -3.58 13.67
C PHE A 39 -14.14 -3.60 13.12
N LEU A 40 -14.32 -4.22 11.96
CA LEU A 40 -15.62 -4.35 11.30
C LEU A 40 -16.01 -5.82 11.18
N SER A 41 -17.31 -6.08 11.13
CA SER A 41 -17.84 -7.40 10.74
C SER A 41 -17.46 -7.75 9.30
N ASN A 42 -17.67 -6.82 8.37
CA ASN A 42 -17.41 -6.93 6.94
C ASN A 42 -17.31 -5.51 6.34
N ARG A 43 -17.06 -5.42 5.04
CA ARG A 43 -16.95 -4.15 4.34
C ARG A 43 -18.26 -3.33 4.38
N PRO A 44 -18.19 -1.98 4.35
CA PRO A 44 -19.37 -1.10 4.51
C PRO A 44 -20.44 -1.19 3.42
N ASP A 45 -20.12 -1.75 2.25
CA ASP A 45 -21.02 -1.90 1.09
C ASP A 45 -22.01 -3.07 1.23
N TYR A 46 -21.87 -3.92 2.25
CA TYR A 46 -22.85 -4.95 2.57
C TYR A 46 -24.08 -4.39 3.30
N ALA A 47 -25.22 -5.08 3.17
CA ALA A 47 -26.49 -4.62 3.74
C ALA A 47 -26.52 -4.54 5.29
N ALA A 48 -25.76 -5.41 5.97
CA ALA A 48 -25.66 -5.42 7.43
C ALA A 48 -24.19 -5.30 7.82
N VAL A 49 -23.88 -4.24 8.58
CA VAL A 49 -22.52 -3.93 9.01
C VAL A 49 -22.58 -3.48 10.46
N HIS A 50 -21.75 -4.09 11.29
CA HIS A 50 -21.38 -3.58 12.60
C HIS A 50 -19.88 -3.33 12.67
N HIS A 51 -19.47 -2.30 13.41
CA HIS A 51 -18.08 -1.92 13.57
C HIS A 51 -17.85 -1.27 14.93
N VAL A 52 -16.60 -1.29 15.36
CA VAL A 52 -16.10 -0.54 16.51
C VAL A 52 -14.78 0.12 16.12
N GLN A 53 -14.72 1.44 16.20
CA GLN A 53 -13.46 2.16 16.09
C GLN A 53 -12.63 1.85 17.35
N THR A 54 -11.38 1.44 17.16
CA THR A 54 -10.49 1.18 18.28
C THR A 54 -10.15 2.51 18.93
N ALA A 55 -10.23 2.61 20.26
CA ALA A 55 -9.81 3.83 20.94
C ALA A 55 -8.31 4.07 20.72
N VAL A 56 -7.90 5.33 20.53
CA VAL A 56 -6.50 5.70 20.26
C VAL A 56 -5.60 5.22 21.40
N GLU A 57 -6.05 5.30 22.63
CA GLU A 57 -5.35 4.83 23.83
C GLU A 57 -5.16 3.32 23.83
N THR A 58 -6.13 2.58 23.26
CA THR A 58 -6.02 1.13 23.10
C THR A 58 -4.97 0.77 22.04
N CYS A 59 -4.98 1.44 20.88
CA CYS A 59 -3.94 1.28 19.86
C CYS A 59 -2.56 1.59 20.44
N ASP A 60 -2.42 2.68 21.20
CA ASP A 60 -1.17 3.09 21.83
C ASP A 60 -0.69 2.08 22.88
N GLY A 61 -1.61 1.57 23.71
CA GLY A 61 -1.32 0.54 24.70
C GLY A 61 -0.84 -0.78 24.07
N VAL A 62 -1.45 -1.19 22.95
CA VAL A 62 -1.01 -2.37 22.19
C VAL A 62 0.39 -2.17 21.62
N LEU A 63 0.65 -1.03 20.97
CA LEU A 63 1.97 -0.70 20.42
C LEU A 63 3.04 -0.68 21.53
N SER A 64 2.73 -0.04 22.66
CA SER A 64 3.60 0.01 23.84
C SER A 64 3.92 -1.38 24.39
N ALA A 65 2.93 -2.28 24.47
CA ALA A 65 3.15 -3.64 24.93
C ALA A 65 4.02 -4.46 23.98
N ILE A 66 3.83 -4.32 22.66
CA ILE A 66 4.66 -4.98 21.65
C ILE A 66 6.11 -4.48 21.72
N GLU A 67 6.31 -3.17 21.90
CA GLU A 67 7.63 -2.57 22.12
C GLU A 67 8.29 -3.11 23.40
N ALA A 68 7.57 -3.10 24.52
CA ALA A 68 8.06 -3.56 25.83
C ALA A 68 8.45 -5.05 25.84
N ASN A 69 7.75 -5.89 25.06
CA ASN A 69 8.11 -7.30 24.86
C ASN A 69 9.35 -7.50 23.97
N GLY A 70 9.95 -6.40 23.46
CA GLY A 70 11.10 -6.44 22.56
C GLY A 70 10.76 -6.93 21.14
N TRP A 71 9.48 -7.03 20.79
CA TRP A 71 9.05 -7.61 19.51
C TRP A 71 9.19 -6.66 18.33
N MET A 72 9.51 -5.37 18.58
CA MET A 72 9.82 -4.37 17.55
C MET A 72 11.32 -4.29 17.21
N THR A 73 12.20 -5.03 17.89
CA THR A 73 13.66 -4.96 17.69
C THR A 73 14.12 -5.38 16.30
N ASN A 74 13.39 -6.31 15.66
CA ASN A 74 13.67 -6.81 14.32
C ASN A 74 12.70 -6.27 13.26
N LEU A 75 12.04 -5.16 13.56
CA LEU A 75 11.15 -4.51 12.61
C LEU A 75 11.94 -4.08 11.37
N ARG A 76 11.45 -4.45 10.20
CA ARG A 76 12.02 -4.10 8.89
C ARG A 76 11.12 -3.14 8.12
N ALA A 77 9.80 -3.21 8.34
CA ALA A 77 8.87 -2.26 7.76
C ALA A 77 7.68 -1.93 8.67
N ILE A 78 7.07 -0.78 8.41
CA ILE A 78 5.78 -0.34 8.94
C ILE A 78 4.88 -0.08 7.74
N ILE A 79 3.64 -0.57 7.76
CA ILE A 79 2.62 -0.25 6.77
C ILE A 79 1.42 0.37 7.49
N THR A 80 1.04 1.58 7.07
CA THR A 80 -0.25 2.17 7.43
C THR A 80 -1.22 2.05 6.27
N GLY A 81 -2.50 1.83 6.60
CA GLY A 81 -3.61 1.86 5.65
C GLY A 81 -4.73 2.75 6.18
N TYR A 82 -5.96 2.24 6.21
CA TYR A 82 -7.13 2.98 6.69
C TYR A 82 -6.99 3.41 8.17
N LEU A 83 -7.00 4.72 8.42
CA LEU A 83 -7.00 5.33 9.75
C LEU A 83 -8.24 6.22 9.89
N PRO A 84 -9.18 5.91 10.79
CA PRO A 84 -10.53 6.48 10.76
C PRO A 84 -10.64 7.94 11.23
N SER A 85 -9.60 8.49 11.85
CA SER A 85 -9.65 9.86 12.39
C SER A 85 -8.27 10.52 12.47
N GLU A 86 -8.23 11.84 12.53
CA GLU A 86 -6.99 12.62 12.74
C GLU A 86 -6.19 12.14 13.97
N PRO A 87 -6.81 11.84 15.14
CA PRO A 87 -6.07 11.27 16.27
C PRO A 87 -5.39 9.91 15.99
N HIS A 88 -5.96 9.07 15.13
CA HIS A 88 -5.31 7.82 14.71
C HIS A 88 -4.09 8.10 13.83
N VAL A 89 -4.20 9.08 12.94
CA VAL A 89 -3.10 9.53 12.08
C VAL A 89 -1.97 10.12 12.92
N ALA A 90 -2.28 11.00 13.87
CA ALA A 90 -1.30 11.57 14.78
C ALA A 90 -0.59 10.51 15.63
N LEU A 91 -1.34 9.50 16.11
CA LEU A 91 -0.75 8.35 16.82
C LEU A 91 0.22 7.57 15.92
N ALA A 92 -0.18 7.28 14.68
CA ALA A 92 0.66 6.57 13.73
C ALA A 92 1.95 7.35 13.43
N ALA A 93 1.85 8.64 13.12
CA ALA A 93 2.99 9.52 12.86
C ALA A 93 4.01 9.49 14.01
N ARG A 94 3.52 9.69 15.25
CA ARG A 94 4.36 9.66 16.46
C ARG A 94 5.11 8.34 16.63
N TRP A 95 4.44 7.20 16.40
CA TRP A 95 5.08 5.88 16.49
C TRP A 95 6.07 5.63 15.37
N ILE A 96 5.75 6.03 14.14
CA ILE A 96 6.65 5.90 12.99
C ILE A 96 7.94 6.68 13.22
N GLU A 97 7.85 7.94 13.64
CA GLU A 97 9.01 8.78 13.95
C GLU A 97 9.89 8.13 15.02
N ARG A 98 9.29 7.73 16.14
CA ARG A 98 9.99 7.04 17.24
C ARG A 98 10.73 5.79 16.76
N LEU A 99 10.03 4.91 16.03
CA LEU A 99 10.59 3.64 15.57
C LEU A 99 11.70 3.84 14.53
N ARG A 100 11.58 4.85 13.67
CA ARG A 100 12.62 5.19 12.69
C ARG A 100 13.82 5.90 13.31
N VAL A 101 13.64 6.65 14.41
CA VAL A 101 14.77 7.17 15.20
C VAL A 101 15.54 6.01 15.83
N ALA A 102 14.84 5.01 16.39
CA ALA A 102 15.47 3.84 16.98
C ALA A 102 16.15 2.93 15.93
N ASN A 103 15.55 2.81 14.74
CA ASN A 103 16.10 2.05 13.62
C ASN A 103 15.83 2.77 12.28
N PRO A 104 16.79 3.59 11.79
CA PRO A 104 16.64 4.34 10.54
C PRO A 104 16.49 3.47 9.28
N ALA A 105 16.83 2.18 9.36
CA ALA A 105 16.69 1.23 8.26
C ALA A 105 15.26 0.68 8.10
N VAL A 106 14.36 0.92 9.07
CA VAL A 106 12.94 0.56 8.92
C VAL A 106 12.35 1.31 7.74
N LEU A 107 11.71 0.57 6.84
CA LEU A 107 10.91 1.14 5.75
C LEU A 107 9.54 1.53 6.27
N TYR A 108 9.11 2.75 6.00
CA TYR A 108 7.73 3.15 6.19
C TYR A 108 7.01 3.26 4.84
N ILE A 109 5.94 2.50 4.73
CA ILE A 109 5.02 2.43 3.60
C ILE A 109 3.69 3.04 4.03
N CYS A 110 3.26 4.10 3.35
CA CYS A 110 1.96 4.71 3.55
C CYS A 110 1.02 4.34 2.39
N ASP A 111 0.06 3.46 2.65
CA ASP A 111 -1.14 3.35 1.81
C ASP A 111 -2.14 4.41 2.31
N PRO A 112 -2.45 5.46 1.53
CA PRO A 112 -3.19 6.61 2.07
C PRO A 112 -4.67 6.30 2.34
N VAL A 113 -5.29 5.40 1.57
CA VAL A 113 -6.68 4.92 1.75
C VAL A 113 -7.68 6.05 2.03
N ILE A 114 -7.65 7.09 1.17
CA ILE A 114 -8.44 8.33 1.32
C ILE A 114 -9.77 8.23 0.58
N GLY A 115 -9.75 7.65 -0.61
CA GLY A 115 -10.86 7.74 -1.55
C GLY A 115 -10.60 6.95 -2.82
N ASP A 116 -11.64 6.78 -3.62
CA ASP A 116 -11.52 6.16 -4.94
C ASP A 116 -12.57 6.73 -5.90
N GLU A 117 -12.36 6.57 -7.20
CA GLU A 117 -13.43 6.83 -8.18
C GLU A 117 -14.42 5.65 -8.21
N PRO A 118 -15.74 5.91 -8.34
CA PRO A 118 -16.40 7.22 -8.48
C PRO A 118 -16.83 7.86 -7.15
N ASP A 119 -16.63 7.17 -6.02
CA ASP A 119 -17.23 7.52 -4.72
C ASP A 119 -16.59 8.75 -4.05
N GLY A 120 -15.40 9.15 -4.50
CA GLY A 120 -14.66 10.28 -3.96
C GLY A 120 -13.96 9.96 -2.63
N VAL A 121 -13.77 10.99 -1.81
CA VAL A 121 -13.16 10.84 -0.47
C VAL A 121 -14.18 10.18 0.47
N TYR A 122 -13.81 9.06 1.08
CA TYR A 122 -14.63 8.38 2.09
C TYR A 122 -14.05 8.46 3.51
N LEU A 123 -12.82 8.96 3.69
CA LEU A 123 -12.30 9.35 5.00
C LEU A 123 -12.94 10.65 5.48
N ASP A 124 -13.00 10.82 6.80
CA ASP A 124 -13.24 12.13 7.39
C ASP A 124 -12.19 13.14 6.87
N GLU A 125 -12.64 14.36 6.54
CA GLU A 125 -11.78 15.34 5.89
C GLU A 125 -10.54 15.68 6.75
N ALA A 126 -10.69 15.75 8.08
CA ALA A 126 -9.56 16.01 8.96
C ALA A 126 -8.57 14.83 8.97
N ALA A 127 -9.06 13.58 8.89
CA ALA A 127 -8.21 12.41 8.76
C ALA A 127 -7.44 12.41 7.42
N ALA A 128 -8.12 12.69 6.30
CA ALA A 128 -7.51 12.76 4.98
C ALA A 128 -6.42 13.85 4.91
N GLN A 129 -6.70 15.05 5.44
CA GLN A 129 -5.73 16.13 5.53
C GLN A 129 -4.54 15.74 6.42
N ALA A 130 -4.79 15.07 7.55
CA ALA A 130 -3.73 14.58 8.43
C ALA A 130 -2.84 13.53 7.75
N VAL A 131 -3.40 12.63 6.93
CA VAL A 131 -2.59 11.69 6.12
C VAL A 131 -1.65 12.45 5.20
N ARG A 132 -2.16 13.45 4.46
CA ARG A 132 -1.37 14.31 3.57
C ARG A 132 -0.26 15.06 4.31
N ASP A 133 -0.59 15.66 5.45
CA ASP A 133 0.28 16.62 6.11
C ASP A 133 1.23 15.97 7.13
N GLN A 134 0.89 14.79 7.67
CA GLN A 134 1.65 14.12 8.72
C GLN A 134 2.28 12.79 8.26
N LEU A 135 1.58 11.98 7.44
CA LEU A 135 2.07 10.64 7.06
C LEU A 135 2.87 10.63 5.77
N ILE A 136 2.37 11.28 4.71
CA ILE A 136 3.07 11.34 3.42
C ILE A 136 4.50 11.89 3.57
N PRO A 137 4.78 12.95 4.35
CA PRO A 137 6.14 13.47 4.52
C PRO A 137 7.09 12.50 5.23
N LEU A 138 6.57 11.56 6.03
CA LEU A 138 7.36 10.56 6.73
C LEU A 138 7.66 9.34 5.84
N ALA A 139 6.86 9.10 4.80
CA ALA A 139 6.88 7.89 4.00
C ALA A 139 8.14 7.76 3.12
N GLN A 140 8.74 6.58 3.11
CA GLN A 140 9.74 6.21 2.11
C GLN A 140 9.08 5.68 0.83
N ILE A 141 7.94 5.03 1.00
CA ILE A 141 7.12 4.46 -0.06
C ILE A 141 5.67 4.86 0.17
N THR A 142 4.95 5.24 -0.88
CA THR A 142 3.49 5.40 -0.81
C THR A 142 2.82 4.72 -1.99
N THR A 143 1.60 4.22 -1.79
CA THR A 143 0.88 3.39 -2.76
C THR A 143 -0.49 3.96 -3.17
N PRO A 144 -0.60 5.26 -3.51
CA PRO A 144 -1.89 5.86 -3.83
C PRO A 144 -2.51 5.24 -5.08
N ASN A 145 -3.84 5.21 -5.17
CA ASN A 145 -4.50 5.10 -6.46
C ASN A 145 -4.44 6.44 -7.23
N ARG A 146 -4.86 6.45 -8.50
CA ARG A 146 -4.90 7.66 -9.35
C ARG A 146 -5.70 8.82 -8.73
N PHE A 147 -6.83 8.53 -8.09
CA PHE A 147 -7.68 9.53 -7.44
C PHE A 147 -6.96 10.17 -6.26
N GLU A 148 -6.42 9.34 -5.36
CA GLU A 148 -5.68 9.76 -4.18
C GLU A 148 -4.44 10.56 -4.56
N LEU A 149 -3.72 10.15 -5.60
CA LEU A 149 -2.58 10.90 -6.12
C LEU A 149 -2.98 12.32 -6.53
N SER A 150 -4.10 12.44 -7.25
CA SER A 150 -4.61 13.73 -7.70
C SER A 150 -5.07 14.60 -6.52
N TRP A 151 -5.72 14.00 -5.53
CA TRP A 151 -6.16 14.67 -4.31
C TRP A 151 -4.99 15.15 -3.45
N LEU A 152 -3.99 14.30 -3.24
CA LEU A 152 -2.81 14.59 -2.41
C LEU A 152 -1.93 15.69 -3.01
N THR A 153 -1.81 15.73 -4.34
CA THR A 153 -0.92 16.66 -5.05
C THR A 153 -1.63 17.92 -5.56
N GLY A 154 -2.97 17.88 -5.69
CA GLY A 154 -3.74 18.89 -6.41
C GLY A 154 -3.46 18.93 -7.93
N MET A 155 -2.77 17.93 -8.46
CA MET A 155 -2.40 17.82 -9.89
C MET A 155 -3.28 16.81 -10.60
N SER A 156 -3.39 16.91 -11.93
CA SER A 156 -4.07 15.87 -12.72
C SER A 156 -3.16 14.64 -12.89
N ALA A 157 -3.79 13.47 -13.02
CA ALA A 157 -3.14 12.20 -13.33
C ALA A 157 -3.91 11.46 -14.44
N ASN A 158 -4.23 12.16 -15.54
CA ASN A 158 -5.06 11.62 -16.63
C ASN A 158 -4.24 10.92 -17.73
N THR A 159 -2.93 11.11 -17.72
CA THR A 159 -1.98 10.42 -18.61
C THR A 159 -0.85 9.79 -17.80
N SER A 160 -0.09 8.88 -18.41
CA SER A 160 1.10 8.29 -17.77
C SER A 160 2.14 9.36 -17.41
N GLY A 161 2.36 10.34 -18.30
CA GLY A 161 3.27 11.47 -18.03
C GLY A 161 2.79 12.36 -16.88
N GLU A 162 1.50 12.69 -16.83
CA GLU A 162 0.91 13.42 -15.70
C GLU A 162 1.03 12.65 -14.38
N THR A 163 0.77 11.35 -14.42
CA THR A 163 0.90 10.46 -13.25
C THR A 163 2.34 10.48 -12.71
N VAL A 164 3.34 10.36 -13.57
CA VAL A 164 4.76 10.43 -13.18
C VAL A 164 5.11 11.79 -12.58
N ASN A 165 4.62 12.88 -13.17
CA ASN A 165 4.89 14.23 -12.66
C ASN A 165 4.23 14.46 -11.29
N ALA A 166 2.96 14.10 -11.13
CA ALA A 166 2.26 14.20 -9.84
C ALA A 166 2.95 13.36 -8.77
N ALA A 167 3.31 12.11 -9.08
CA ALA A 167 4.02 11.22 -8.16
C ALA A 167 5.36 11.80 -7.69
N ARG A 168 6.15 12.43 -8.59
CA ARG A 168 7.41 13.10 -8.22
C ARG A 168 7.21 14.30 -7.29
N MET A 169 6.06 14.97 -7.39
CA MET A 169 5.73 16.12 -6.55
C MET A 169 5.18 15.72 -5.17
N LEU A 170 4.79 14.46 -4.97
CA LEU A 170 4.17 13.98 -3.74
C LEU A 170 5.13 13.97 -2.53
N GLY A 171 6.43 13.79 -2.78
CA GLY A 171 7.48 13.85 -1.74
C GLY A 171 8.23 12.53 -1.48
N PRO A 172 7.55 11.38 -1.30
CA PRO A 172 8.23 10.10 -1.10
C PRO A 172 9.13 9.70 -2.27
N LYS A 173 10.26 9.04 -1.97
CA LYS A 173 11.23 8.61 -3.00
C LYS A 173 10.69 7.52 -3.91
N THR A 174 9.77 6.70 -3.40
CA THR A 174 9.12 5.63 -4.16
C THR A 174 7.62 5.83 -4.09
N VAL A 175 6.97 5.92 -5.25
CA VAL A 175 5.52 6.05 -5.35
C VAL A 175 5.01 4.96 -6.28
N LEU A 176 4.19 4.05 -5.77
CA LEU A 176 3.53 3.02 -6.58
C LEU A 176 2.08 3.44 -6.81
N VAL A 177 1.80 4.03 -7.97
CA VAL A 177 0.46 4.51 -8.31
C VAL A 177 -0.36 3.37 -8.90
N THR A 178 -1.47 3.03 -8.25
CA THR A 178 -2.42 2.01 -8.74
C THR A 178 -3.50 2.64 -9.62
N SER A 179 -4.15 1.84 -10.46
CA SER A 179 -5.21 2.31 -11.37
C SER A 179 -4.80 3.52 -12.25
N SER A 180 -3.52 3.57 -12.64
CA SER A 180 -2.98 4.62 -13.51
C SER A 180 -3.53 4.49 -14.94
N PRO A 181 -3.58 5.59 -15.71
CA PRO A 181 -3.95 5.56 -17.12
C PRO A 181 -2.98 4.69 -17.94
N ALA A 182 -3.53 3.92 -18.88
CA ALA A 182 -2.78 3.10 -19.82
C ALA A 182 -3.11 3.48 -21.27
N GLU A 183 -2.73 2.63 -22.24
CA GLU A 183 -2.81 2.92 -23.68
C GLU A 183 -4.23 3.25 -24.16
N ASN A 184 -5.25 2.67 -23.52
CA ASN A 184 -6.66 2.87 -23.82
C ASN A 184 -7.56 2.52 -22.61
N GLU A 185 -8.85 2.78 -22.71
CA GLU A 185 -9.83 2.64 -21.62
C GLU A 185 -10.09 1.19 -21.14
N THR A 186 -9.67 0.19 -21.91
CA THR A 186 -9.78 -1.25 -21.53
C THR A 186 -8.58 -1.73 -20.71
N ARG A 187 -7.61 -0.85 -20.46
CA ARG A 187 -6.36 -1.16 -19.77
C ARG A 187 -6.16 -0.18 -18.61
N LEU A 188 -5.51 -0.66 -17.56
CA LEU A 188 -5.02 0.14 -16.43
C LEU A 188 -3.54 -0.19 -16.21
N ALA A 189 -2.87 0.62 -15.41
CA ALA A 189 -1.48 0.35 -15.06
C ALA A 189 -1.20 0.51 -13.56
N ASN A 190 -0.25 -0.28 -13.08
CA ASN A 190 0.50 0.03 -11.86
C ASN A 190 1.77 0.77 -12.30
N THR A 191 1.94 2.01 -11.85
CA THR A 191 3.08 2.86 -12.22
C THR A 191 3.99 3.05 -11.01
N LEU A 192 5.19 2.50 -11.06
CA LEU A 192 6.23 2.74 -10.07
C LEU A 192 7.06 3.94 -10.49
N VAL A 193 7.14 4.94 -9.63
CA VAL A 193 7.93 6.15 -9.82
C VAL A 193 9.03 6.19 -8.76
N LEU A 194 10.26 6.27 -9.24
CA LEU A 194 11.50 6.37 -8.47
C LEU A 194 12.17 7.72 -8.79
N PRO A 195 13.23 8.12 -8.07
CA PRO A 195 13.84 9.44 -8.26
C PRO A 195 14.41 9.67 -9.67
N ALA A 196 14.93 8.62 -10.31
CA ALA A 196 15.59 8.70 -11.61
C ALA A 196 14.85 7.96 -12.73
N GLU A 197 13.88 7.12 -12.38
CA GLU A 197 13.26 6.17 -13.31
C GLU A 197 11.77 6.00 -13.00
N ALA A 198 11.02 5.55 -14.01
CA ALA A 198 9.62 5.19 -13.84
C ALA A 198 9.31 3.93 -14.66
N TRP A 199 8.59 3.01 -14.05
CA TRP A 199 8.24 1.71 -14.61
C TRP A 199 6.73 1.52 -14.59
N MET A 200 6.20 0.84 -15.60
CA MET A 200 4.77 0.61 -15.77
C MET A 200 4.49 -0.87 -16.02
N ALA A 201 3.51 -1.39 -15.29
CA ALA A 201 2.97 -2.72 -15.48
C ALA A 201 1.50 -2.59 -15.92
N THR A 202 1.20 -2.89 -17.18
CA THR A 202 -0.15 -2.73 -17.74
C THR A 202 -0.98 -4.00 -17.55
N VAL A 203 -2.20 -3.84 -17.04
CA VAL A 203 -3.17 -4.90 -16.79
C VAL A 203 -4.48 -4.63 -17.52
N SER A 204 -5.30 -5.66 -17.70
CA SER A 204 -6.65 -5.48 -18.24
C SER A 204 -7.55 -4.83 -17.21
N ARG A 205 -8.32 -3.82 -17.62
CA ARG A 205 -9.40 -3.26 -16.81
C ARG A 205 -10.53 -4.29 -16.71
N ARG A 206 -11.06 -4.48 -15.52
CA ARG A 206 -12.16 -5.41 -15.25
C ARG A 206 -13.33 -4.62 -14.67
N GLU A 207 -14.56 -4.94 -15.08
CA GLU A 207 -15.76 -4.20 -14.65
C GLU A 207 -16.06 -4.39 -13.16
N SER A 208 -15.74 -5.57 -12.62
CA SER A 208 -15.92 -5.89 -11.21
C SER A 208 -14.61 -6.47 -10.66
N VAL A 209 -13.99 -5.72 -9.76
CA VAL A 209 -12.81 -6.13 -9.01
C VAL A 209 -13.20 -6.13 -7.54
N PRO A 210 -12.96 -7.21 -6.78
CA PRO A 210 -13.22 -7.21 -5.35
C PRO A 210 -12.40 -6.14 -4.63
N HIS A 211 -12.90 -5.65 -3.50
CA HIS A 211 -12.19 -4.68 -2.68
C HIS A 211 -10.99 -5.32 -1.98
N GLY A 212 -10.03 -4.49 -1.55
CA GLY A 212 -8.81 -4.93 -0.85
C GLY A 212 -7.62 -5.26 -1.77
N THR A 213 -7.74 -4.98 -3.06
CA THR A 213 -6.62 -5.09 -4.00
C THR A 213 -5.51 -4.08 -3.68
N GLY A 214 -5.82 -2.84 -3.30
CA GLY A 214 -4.81 -1.88 -2.84
C GLY A 214 -3.97 -2.44 -1.68
N ASP A 215 -4.65 -2.89 -0.62
CA ASP A 215 -4.04 -3.53 0.55
C ASP A 215 -3.14 -4.73 0.17
N PHE A 216 -3.66 -5.62 -0.69
CA PHE A 216 -2.90 -6.79 -1.14
C PHE A 216 -1.67 -6.39 -1.96
N LEU A 217 -1.79 -5.43 -2.88
CA LEU A 217 -0.66 -4.96 -3.68
C LEU A 217 0.43 -4.36 -2.80
N ALA A 218 0.06 -3.47 -1.86
CA ALA A 218 0.98 -2.82 -0.95
C ALA A 218 1.73 -3.85 -0.08
N ALA A 219 1.00 -4.86 0.42
CA ALA A 219 1.57 -5.96 1.20
C ALA A 219 2.54 -6.82 0.38
N VAL A 220 2.16 -7.26 -0.82
CA VAL A 220 3.01 -8.11 -1.67
C VAL A 220 4.24 -7.33 -2.14
N PHE A 221 4.07 -6.08 -2.59
CA PHE A 221 5.17 -5.21 -2.98
C PHE A 221 6.18 -5.05 -1.83
N THR A 222 5.70 -4.76 -0.62
CA THR A 222 6.53 -4.67 0.58
C THR A 222 7.26 -6.00 0.86
N ALA A 223 6.56 -7.13 0.78
CA ALA A 223 7.15 -8.44 0.99
C ALA A 223 8.31 -8.72 0.02
N ARG A 224 8.16 -8.38 -1.27
CA ARG A 224 9.21 -8.57 -2.28
C ARG A 224 10.42 -7.67 -2.03
N LEU A 225 10.21 -6.42 -1.64
CA LEU A 225 11.32 -5.55 -1.22
C LEU A 225 12.07 -6.15 -0.02
N LEU A 226 11.35 -6.68 0.97
CA LEU A 226 11.97 -7.33 2.13
C LEU A 226 12.68 -8.65 1.80
N GLN A 227 12.33 -9.29 0.69
CA GLN A 227 13.03 -10.46 0.14
C GLN A 227 14.29 -10.07 -0.66
N GLY A 228 14.52 -8.78 -0.91
CA GLY A 228 15.72 -8.27 -1.58
C GLY A 228 15.57 -8.03 -3.08
N TYR A 229 14.35 -8.13 -3.62
CA TYR A 229 14.08 -7.75 -5.02
C TYR A 229 14.25 -6.24 -5.22
N ARG A 230 14.69 -5.84 -6.41
CA ARG A 230 14.67 -4.43 -6.82
C ARG A 230 13.24 -3.93 -6.97
N ALA A 231 13.02 -2.62 -6.94
CA ALA A 231 11.67 -2.07 -6.88
C ALA A 231 10.84 -2.38 -8.13
N GLU A 232 11.44 -2.36 -9.31
CA GLU A 232 10.82 -2.74 -10.58
C GLU A 232 10.51 -4.25 -10.66
N GLU A 233 11.37 -5.10 -10.07
CA GLU A 233 11.12 -6.53 -9.95
C GLU A 233 9.98 -6.82 -8.96
N ALA A 234 9.93 -6.07 -7.86
CA ALA A 234 8.83 -6.11 -6.90
C ALA A 234 7.51 -5.64 -7.54
N LEU A 235 7.52 -4.61 -8.41
CA LEU A 235 6.37 -4.19 -9.21
C LEU A 235 5.88 -5.34 -10.10
N ALA A 236 6.78 -5.99 -10.82
CA ALA A 236 6.45 -7.10 -11.72
C ALA A 236 5.81 -8.27 -10.96
N LEU A 237 6.41 -8.69 -9.85
CA LEU A 237 5.89 -9.77 -9.02
C LEU A 237 4.58 -9.41 -8.34
N ALA A 238 4.45 -8.21 -7.76
CA ALA A 238 3.22 -7.77 -7.11
C ALA A 238 2.06 -7.63 -8.10
N THR A 239 2.32 -7.12 -9.31
CA THR A 239 1.31 -7.05 -10.38
C THR A 239 0.87 -8.43 -10.83
N ALA A 240 1.80 -9.39 -10.99
CA ALA A 240 1.44 -10.76 -11.35
C ALA A 240 0.65 -11.47 -10.24
N SER A 241 1.04 -11.29 -8.97
CA SER A 241 0.29 -11.78 -7.82
C SER A 241 -1.14 -11.22 -7.81
N MET A 242 -1.28 -9.92 -8.07
CA MET A 242 -2.57 -9.25 -8.12
C MET A 242 -3.45 -9.80 -9.25
N ASP A 243 -2.92 -9.86 -10.47
CA ASP A 243 -3.67 -10.35 -11.62
C ASP A 243 -4.13 -11.81 -11.42
N ALA A 244 -3.27 -12.66 -10.85
CA ALA A 244 -3.62 -14.02 -10.48
C ALA A 244 -4.76 -14.07 -9.44
N LEU A 245 -4.68 -13.26 -8.37
CA LEU A 245 -5.70 -13.20 -7.33
C LEU A 245 -7.04 -12.69 -7.86
N VAL A 246 -7.04 -11.59 -8.62
CA VAL A 246 -8.26 -11.03 -9.21
C VAL A 246 -8.87 -12.00 -10.22
N SER A 247 -8.06 -12.76 -10.95
CA SER A 247 -8.56 -13.80 -11.88
C SER A 247 -9.21 -14.96 -11.14
N ALA A 248 -8.60 -15.42 -10.05
CA ALA A 248 -9.18 -16.46 -9.22
C ALA A 248 -10.45 -16.01 -8.50
N SER A 249 -10.60 -14.70 -8.25
CA SER A 249 -11.75 -14.09 -7.59
C SER A 249 -12.85 -13.65 -8.56
N ALA A 250 -12.74 -13.98 -9.85
CA ALA A 250 -13.72 -13.57 -10.85
C ALA A 250 -15.13 -14.12 -10.53
N GLY A 251 -16.10 -13.21 -10.40
CA GLY A 251 -17.47 -13.55 -10.02
C GLY A 251 -17.69 -13.72 -8.51
N SER A 252 -16.65 -13.61 -7.68
CA SER A 252 -16.75 -13.54 -6.23
C SER A 252 -16.91 -12.08 -5.77
N GLY A 253 -17.64 -11.87 -4.66
CA GLY A 253 -17.71 -10.57 -4.00
C GLY A 253 -16.50 -10.27 -3.11
N GLU A 254 -15.61 -11.25 -2.91
CA GLU A 254 -14.45 -11.17 -2.03
C GLU A 254 -13.20 -11.71 -2.73
N LEU A 255 -12.02 -11.32 -2.23
CA LEU A 255 -10.76 -11.88 -2.72
C LEU A 255 -10.61 -13.33 -2.28
N GLU A 256 -10.39 -14.24 -3.22
CA GLU A 256 -10.17 -15.68 -2.99
C GLU A 256 -8.73 -15.96 -2.51
N MET A 257 -8.23 -15.18 -1.54
CA MET A 257 -6.82 -15.19 -1.15
C MET A 257 -6.35 -16.56 -0.67
N ALA A 258 -7.08 -17.18 0.25
CA ALA A 258 -6.67 -18.46 0.83
C ALA A 258 -6.73 -19.61 -0.18
N ALA A 259 -7.79 -19.67 -0.99
CA ALA A 259 -7.97 -20.74 -1.97
C ALA A 259 -6.95 -20.65 -3.12
N SER A 260 -6.59 -19.42 -3.54
CA SER A 260 -5.67 -19.18 -4.66
C SER A 260 -4.21 -18.94 -4.25
N GLN A 261 -3.87 -19.18 -2.98
CA GLN A 261 -2.57 -18.85 -2.39
C GLN A 261 -1.35 -19.47 -3.07
N SER A 262 -1.48 -20.63 -3.71
CA SER A 262 -0.37 -21.23 -4.46
C SER A 262 -0.06 -20.44 -5.73
N VAL A 263 -1.07 -19.81 -6.34
CA VAL A 263 -0.95 -19.13 -7.63
C VAL A 263 -0.39 -17.72 -7.45
N TRP A 264 -0.94 -16.93 -6.52
CA TRP A 264 -0.47 -15.56 -6.34
C TRP A 264 0.80 -15.45 -5.49
N ALA A 265 1.17 -16.46 -4.70
CA ALA A 265 2.38 -16.38 -3.87
C ALA A 265 3.68 -16.62 -4.66
N ASP A 266 3.62 -17.31 -5.80
CA ASP A 266 4.78 -17.60 -6.65
C ASP A 266 4.42 -17.46 -8.15
N PRO A 267 4.07 -16.25 -8.60
CA PRO A 267 3.70 -16.03 -9.99
C PRO A 267 4.94 -15.85 -10.86
N MET A 268 4.79 -16.08 -12.16
CA MET A 268 5.76 -15.57 -13.13
C MET A 268 5.75 -14.03 -13.12
N PRO A 269 6.91 -13.34 -13.09
CA PRO A 269 6.96 -11.89 -13.09
C PRO A 269 6.17 -11.27 -14.25
N TRP A 270 5.38 -10.23 -13.95
CA TRP A 270 4.59 -9.53 -14.96
C TRP A 270 5.49 -8.73 -15.91
N PRO A 271 5.16 -8.61 -17.20
CA PRO A 271 5.87 -7.72 -18.11
C PRO A 271 5.81 -6.27 -17.64
N ILE A 272 6.95 -5.60 -17.57
CA ILE A 272 7.05 -4.18 -17.22
C ILE A 272 7.78 -3.41 -18.32
N HIS A 273 7.43 -2.14 -18.46
CA HIS A 273 8.02 -1.22 -19.42
C HIS A 273 8.56 0.01 -18.70
N GLU A 274 9.74 0.45 -19.10
CA GLU A 274 10.31 1.70 -18.62
C GLU A 274 9.62 2.88 -19.33
N LEU A 275 9.07 3.82 -18.57
CA LEU A 275 8.46 5.04 -19.10
C LEU A 275 9.48 6.16 -19.29
N PHE A 276 10.41 6.27 -18.35
CA PHE A 276 11.43 7.32 -18.31
C PHE A 276 12.66 6.82 -17.55
N SER A 277 13.85 7.06 -18.10
CA SER A 277 15.11 7.14 -17.34
C SER A 277 15.74 8.49 -17.54
N THR A 278 16.33 9.07 -16.49
CA THR A 278 17.40 10.05 -16.68
C THR A 278 18.67 9.32 -17.13
N PRO A 279 19.38 9.79 -18.18
CA PRO A 279 20.64 9.18 -18.58
C PRO A 279 21.61 9.20 -17.39
N HIS A 280 22.18 8.04 -17.03
CA HIS A 280 23.25 7.99 -16.06
C HIS A 280 24.35 8.96 -16.47
N ALA A 281 24.75 9.85 -15.56
CA ALA A 281 25.96 10.64 -15.75
C ALA A 281 27.10 9.65 -16.05
N PRO A 282 27.84 9.81 -17.17
CA PRO A 282 28.93 8.90 -17.48
C PRO A 282 29.88 8.89 -16.29
N ALA A 283 30.19 7.69 -15.79
CA ALA A 283 31.21 7.51 -14.78
C ALA A 283 32.45 8.27 -15.26
N LEU A 284 32.86 9.28 -14.49
CA LEU A 284 34.11 9.98 -14.72
C LEU A 284 35.21 8.91 -14.74
N MET A 285 35.67 8.56 -15.94
CA MET A 285 36.91 7.79 -16.09
C MET A 285 38.01 8.67 -15.50
N THR A 286 38.42 8.32 -14.29
CA THR A 286 39.64 8.82 -13.68
C THR A 286 40.80 8.47 -14.62
N ALA A 287 41.37 9.49 -15.26
CA ALA A 287 42.65 9.40 -15.96
C ALA A 287 43.80 9.55 -14.96
#